data_AF-A0AAU9WJK5-F1
#
_entry.id   AF-A0AAU9WJK5-F1
#
_cell.length_a   1.000
_cell.length_b   1.000
_cell.length_c   1.000
_cell.angle_alpha   90.00
_cell.angle_beta   90.00
_cell.angle_gamma   90.00
#
_symmetry.space_group_name_H-M   'P 1'
#
loop_
_entity.id
_entity.type
_entity.pdbx_description
1 polymer ?
#
loop_
_entity_poly.entity_id
_entity_poly.type
_entity_poly.pdbx_seq_one_letter_code
_entity_poly.pdbx_strand_id
1 'polypeptide(L)'
;MEGNCPYTLQATTNGKIYVIGGWDGSVHLNSGEVYDPDIDRWSMIEPASTARWDGGIAVESDKIYFVGGCNRNAFCTLEIECHDPEKDNWSKVASLLVVMHGIRCCTIQLPHEACTEVDIHEGYDIFVEANCYFSNDNLIGRQKMNNFVV
;
A
#
# COMPACT_ATOMS: atom_id res chain seq x y z
N MET A 1 27.93 -8.68 3.56
CA MET A 1 27.10 -7.91 2.61
C MET A 1 25.66 -8.25 2.91
N GLU A 2 25.09 -7.61 3.93
CA GLU A 2 23.69 -7.80 4.30
C GLU A 2 22.90 -6.69 3.61
N GLY A 3 22.52 -6.94 2.36
CA GLY A 3 21.75 -6.02 1.53
C GLY A 3 20.29 -6.46 1.46
N ASN A 4 19.63 -6.61 2.61
CA ASN A 4 18.18 -6.75 2.64
C ASN A 4 17.59 -5.34 2.49
N CYS A 5 16.94 -5.05 1.36
CA CYS A 5 16.08 -3.88 1.22
C CYS A 5 14.63 -4.33 1.50
N PRO A 6 14.10 -4.19 2.73
CA PRO A 6 12.84 -4.81 3.17
C PRO A 6 11.58 -4.08 2.66
N TYR A 7 11.58 -3.53 1.46
CA TYR A 7 10.58 -2.56 1.02
C TYR A 7 9.63 -3.06 -0.07
N THR A 8 9.70 -4.34 -0.42
CA THR A 8 8.70 -4.97 -1.28
C THR A 8 7.40 -5.14 -0.50
N LEU A 9 6.28 -4.80 -1.13
CA LEU A 9 4.96 -4.86 -0.51
C LEU A 9 4.26 -6.15 -0.92
N GLN A 10 3.57 -6.79 0.03
CA GLN A 10 2.83 -8.03 -0.20
C GLN A 10 1.36 -7.85 0.15
N ALA A 11 0.47 -8.36 -0.71
CA ALA A 11 -0.96 -8.46 -0.47
C ALA A 11 -1.49 -9.85 -0.80
N THR A 12 -2.65 -10.20 -0.25
CA THR A 12 -3.35 -11.44 -0.59
C THR A 12 -4.83 -11.11 -0.81
N THR A 13 -5.34 -11.44 -1.99
CA THR A 13 -6.74 -11.23 -2.40
C THR A 13 -7.10 -12.27 -3.45
N ASN A 14 -8.38 -12.63 -3.58
CA ASN A 14 -8.86 -13.59 -4.58
C ASN A 14 -8.06 -14.92 -4.61
N GLY A 15 -7.57 -15.38 -3.46
CA GLY A 15 -6.76 -16.61 -3.35
C GLY A 15 -5.33 -16.51 -3.90
N LYS A 16 -4.86 -15.32 -4.30
CA LYS A 16 -3.56 -15.08 -4.93
C LYS A 16 -2.66 -14.21 -4.08
N ILE A 17 -1.35 -14.32 -4.27
CA ILE A 17 -0.35 -13.50 -3.58
C ILE A 17 0.18 -12.46 -4.55
N TYR A 18 0.19 -11.20 -4.13
CA TYR A 18 0.69 -10.09 -4.92
C TYR A 18 1.95 -9.53 -4.26
N VAL A 19 2.94 -9.23 -5.09
CA VAL A 19 4.22 -8.65 -4.70
C VAL A 19 4.43 -7.40 -5.54
N ILE A 20 4.48 -6.23 -4.92
CA ILE A 20 4.44 -4.93 -5.63
C ILE A 20 5.60 -4.04 -5.17
N GLY A 21 6.24 -3.39 -6.13
CA GLY A 21 7.32 -2.44 -5.89
C GLY A 21 8.61 -3.09 -5.41
N GLY A 22 9.38 -2.37 -4.59
CA GLY A 22 10.67 -2.84 -4.07
C GLY A 22 11.87 -2.37 -4.89
N TRP A 23 12.97 -3.13 -4.83
CA TRP A 23 14.26 -2.81 -5.46
C TRP A 23 14.91 -4.07 -6.04
N ASP A 24 15.34 -4.03 -7.30
CA ASP A 24 15.94 -5.17 -8.01
C ASP A 24 17.48 -5.25 -7.90
N GLY A 25 18.08 -4.39 -7.07
CA GLY A 25 19.54 -4.21 -6.99
C GLY A 25 20.08 -3.05 -7.83
N SER A 26 19.26 -2.45 -8.69
CA SER A 26 19.63 -1.32 -9.56
C SER A 26 18.64 -0.15 -9.48
N VAL A 27 17.34 -0.43 -9.54
CA VAL A 27 16.27 0.57 -9.58
C VAL A 27 15.11 0.20 -8.65
N HIS A 28 14.41 1.23 -8.17
CA HIS A 28 13.13 1.03 -7.50
C HIS A 28 12.09 0.63 -8.54
N LEU A 29 11.18 -0.25 -8.14
CA LEU A 29 10.20 -0.85 -9.04
C LEU A 29 8.83 -0.20 -8.89
N ASN A 30 8.12 -0.04 -10.00
CA ASN A 30 6.66 0.13 -10.04
C ASN A 30 5.93 -1.13 -10.50
N SER A 31 6.68 -2.13 -10.94
CA SER A 31 6.14 -3.42 -11.35
C SER A 31 5.57 -4.18 -10.16
N GLY A 32 4.68 -5.11 -10.45
CA GLY A 32 4.26 -6.14 -9.51
C GLY A 32 4.15 -7.49 -10.20
N GLU A 33 4.11 -8.52 -9.36
CA GLU A 33 3.90 -9.90 -9.76
C GLU A 33 2.79 -10.51 -8.92
N VAL A 34 2.03 -11.42 -9.52
CA VAL A 34 0.99 -12.20 -8.85
C VAL A 34 1.31 -13.69 -8.96
N TYR A 35 1.24 -14.39 -7.83
CA TYR A 35 1.33 -15.84 -7.76
C TYR A 35 -0.06 -16.45 -7.68
N ASP A 36 -0.32 -17.35 -8.63
CA ASP A 36 -1.53 -18.17 -8.67
C ASP A 36 -1.20 -19.60 -8.21
N PRO A 37 -1.69 -20.02 -7.02
CA PRO A 37 -1.42 -21.35 -6.49
C PRO A 37 -2.11 -22.49 -7.27
N ASP A 38 -3.17 -22.21 -8.03
CA ASP A 38 -3.90 -23.25 -8.78
C ASP A 38 -3.09 -23.76 -9.98
N ILE A 39 -2.23 -22.91 -10.53
CA ILE A 39 -1.36 -23.22 -11.67
C ILE A 39 0.13 -23.19 -11.32
N ASP A 40 0.48 -22.88 -10.06
CA ASP A 40 1.84 -22.79 -9.53
C ASP A 40 2.75 -21.87 -10.37
N ARG A 41 2.28 -20.64 -10.62
CA ARG A 41 2.99 -19.68 -11.49
C ARG A 41 2.90 -18.26 -11.00
N TRP A 42 4.01 -17.55 -11.21
CA TRP A 42 4.07 -16.09 -11.16
C TRP A 42 3.72 -15.50 -12.53
N SER A 43 3.04 -14.37 -12.54
CA SER A 43 2.75 -13.56 -13.73
C SER A 43 2.92 -12.08 -13.39
N MET A 44 3.30 -11.26 -14.38
CA MET A 44 3.32 -9.81 -14.21
C MET A 44 1.89 -9.28 -14.10
N ILE A 45 1.68 -8.26 -13.26
CA ILE A 45 0.50 -7.40 -13.31
C ILE A 45 0.85 -6.07 -13.99
N GLU A 46 -0.15 -5.29 -14.39
CA GLU A 46 0.10 -3.92 -14.83
C GLU A 46 0.90 -3.15 -13.78
N PRO A 47 1.92 -2.36 -14.18
CA PRO A 47 2.72 -1.60 -13.24
C PRO A 47 1.94 -0.41 -12.68
N ALA A 48 2.21 -0.06 -11.42
CA ALA A 48 1.74 1.19 -10.85
C ALA A 48 2.35 2.40 -11.60
N SER A 49 1.75 3.58 -11.44
CA SER A 49 2.20 4.77 -12.18
C SER A 49 3.61 5.23 -11.81
N THR A 50 4.00 5.07 -10.54
CA THR A 50 5.27 5.58 -10.02
C THR A 50 6.07 4.49 -9.31
N ALA A 51 7.36 4.39 -9.66
CA ALA A 51 8.29 3.51 -8.97
C ALA A 51 8.56 4.05 -7.57
N ARG A 52 8.16 3.29 -6.56
CA ARG A 52 8.26 3.72 -5.17
C ARG A 52 8.52 2.57 -4.21
N TRP A 53 9.21 2.89 -3.13
CA TRP A 53 9.57 1.99 -2.04
C TRP A 53 9.07 2.56 -0.72
N ASP A 54 9.01 1.71 0.31
CA ASP A 54 8.65 2.10 1.68
C ASP A 54 7.24 2.76 1.79
N GLY A 55 6.34 2.42 0.88
CA GLY A 55 4.91 2.72 1.00
C GLY A 55 4.18 1.66 1.81
N GLY A 56 2.85 1.74 1.83
CA GLY A 56 1.98 0.78 2.51
C GLY A 56 1.03 0.09 1.54
N ILE A 57 0.61 -1.13 1.88
CA ILE A 57 -0.33 -1.92 1.07
C ILE A 57 -1.48 -2.45 1.93
N ALA A 58 -2.70 -2.36 1.40
CA ALA A 58 -3.91 -2.85 2.05
C ALA A 58 -4.86 -3.46 1.02
N VAL A 59 -5.73 -4.37 1.47
CA VAL A 59 -6.74 -5.02 0.63
C VAL A 59 -8.13 -4.70 1.15
N GLU A 60 -8.96 -4.14 0.29
CA GLU A 60 -10.36 -3.80 0.56
C GLU A 60 -11.22 -4.19 -0.64
N SER A 61 -12.35 -4.87 -0.39
CA SER A 61 -13.28 -5.34 -1.43
C SER A 61 -12.56 -5.97 -2.63
N ASP A 62 -11.65 -6.90 -2.33
CA ASP A 62 -10.79 -7.63 -3.27
C ASP A 62 -9.82 -6.80 -4.12
N LYS A 63 -9.74 -5.49 -3.89
CA LYS A 63 -8.81 -4.56 -4.53
C LYS A 63 -7.61 -4.26 -3.66
N ILE A 64 -6.50 -3.89 -4.30
CA ILE A 64 -5.21 -3.67 -3.62
C ILE A 64 -4.87 -2.19 -3.66
N TYR A 65 -4.60 -1.59 -2.51
CA TYR A 65 -4.32 -0.17 -2.38
C TYR A 65 -2.86 0.05 -2.02
N PHE A 66 -2.15 0.83 -2.84
CA PHE A 66 -0.76 1.22 -2.65
C PHE A 66 -0.69 2.69 -2.23
N VAL A 67 -0.34 2.89 -0.96
CA VAL A 67 -0.39 4.17 -0.25
C VAL A 67 1.02 4.74 -0.09
N GLY A 68 1.24 5.98 -0.54
CA GLY A 68 2.43 6.77 -0.23
C GLY A 68 3.75 6.14 -0.72
N GLY A 69 4.82 6.31 0.05
CA GLY A 69 6.18 5.82 -0.26
C GLY A 69 7.06 6.85 -0.96
N CYS A 70 8.32 6.50 -1.21
CA CYS A 70 9.31 7.37 -1.83
C CYS A 70 9.81 6.86 -3.17
N ASN A 71 10.12 7.77 -4.09
CA ASN A 71 10.74 7.42 -5.36
C ASN A 71 12.28 7.46 -5.29
N ARG A 72 12.95 7.19 -6.42
CA ARG A 72 14.42 7.12 -6.54
C ARG A 72 15.16 8.40 -6.16
N ASN A 73 14.50 9.55 -6.23
CA ASN A 73 15.08 10.85 -5.88
C ASN A 73 14.79 11.26 -4.42
N ALA A 74 14.30 10.31 -3.60
CA ALA A 74 13.80 10.54 -2.24
C ALA A 74 12.62 11.55 -2.18
N PHE A 75 11.93 11.78 -3.30
CA PHE A 75 10.65 12.48 -3.27
C PHE A 75 9.57 11.49 -2.89
N CYS A 76 8.95 11.73 -1.74
CA CYS A 76 7.88 10.90 -1.24
C CYS A 76 6.54 11.42 -1.75
N THR A 77 5.65 10.50 -2.11
CA THR A 77 4.38 10.80 -2.78
C THR A 77 3.22 10.83 -1.80
N LEU A 78 2.22 11.65 -2.11
CA LEU A 78 0.93 11.63 -1.42
C LEU A 78 -0.01 10.57 -2.02
N GLU A 79 0.35 9.96 -3.13
CA GLU A 79 -0.61 9.22 -3.95
C GLU A 79 -1.06 7.90 -3.34
N ILE A 80 -2.36 7.66 -3.45
CA ILE A 80 -2.98 6.37 -3.20
C ILE A 80 -3.48 5.84 -4.54
N GLU A 81 -2.95 4.69 -4.94
CA GLU A 81 -3.35 3.98 -6.15
C GLU A 81 -4.07 2.68 -5.78
N CYS A 82 -5.11 2.34 -6.53
CA CYS A 82 -5.87 1.12 -6.38
C CYS A 82 -5.65 0.25 -7.62
N HIS A 83 -5.23 -1.00 -7.40
CA HIS A 83 -5.22 -2.05 -8.39
C HIS A 83 -6.54 -2.83 -8.33
N ASP A 84 -7.18 -2.98 -9.49
CA ASP A 84 -8.33 -3.85 -9.68
C ASP A 84 -7.86 -5.17 -10.32
N PRO A 85 -7.77 -6.28 -9.57
CA PRO A 85 -7.27 -7.55 -10.11
C PRO A 85 -8.14 -8.17 -11.21
N GLU A 86 -9.43 -7.80 -11.30
CA GLU A 86 -10.30 -8.31 -12.36
C GLU A 86 -9.99 -7.63 -13.70
N LYS A 87 -9.65 -6.35 -13.65
CA LYS A 87 -9.35 -5.54 -14.83
C LYS A 87 -7.85 -5.45 -15.16
N ASP A 88 -7.00 -5.90 -14.24
CA ASP A 88 -5.55 -5.75 -14.27
C ASP A 88 -5.16 -4.31 -14.63
N ASN A 89 -5.57 -3.35 -13.80
CA ASN A 89 -5.20 -1.95 -14.01
C ASN A 89 -5.02 -1.21 -12.69
N TRP A 90 -4.35 -0.07 -12.76
CA TRP A 90 -4.18 0.85 -11.64
C TRP A 90 -4.94 2.15 -11.89
N SER A 91 -5.48 2.72 -10.82
CA SER A 91 -6.10 4.04 -10.84
C SER A 91 -5.74 4.82 -9.58
N LYS A 92 -5.53 6.13 -9.71
CA LYS A 92 -5.37 7.02 -8.55
C LYS A 92 -6.73 7.25 -7.91
N VAL A 93 -6.86 6.91 -6.64
CA VAL A 93 -8.13 6.97 -5.90
C VAL A 93 -8.18 8.08 -4.88
N ALA A 94 -7.03 8.45 -4.30
CA ALA A 94 -6.97 9.49 -3.28
C ALA A 94 -5.55 10.07 -3.12
N SER A 95 -5.38 10.97 -2.16
CA SER A 95 -4.08 11.49 -1.73
C SER A 95 -4.04 11.64 -0.21
N LEU A 96 -2.91 11.27 0.39
CA LEU A 96 -2.58 11.59 1.76
C LEU A 96 -2.55 13.11 1.96
N LEU A 97 -2.81 13.59 3.17
CA LEU A 97 -2.66 15.02 3.50
C LEU A 97 -1.21 15.44 3.75
N VAL A 98 -0.38 14.47 4.14
CA VAL A 98 1.04 14.67 4.43
C VAL A 98 1.82 13.55 3.78
N VAL A 99 3.00 13.91 3.28
CA VAL A 99 3.91 12.98 2.63
C VAL A 99 4.42 11.98 3.68
N MET A 100 4.27 10.68 3.40
CA MET A 100 4.64 9.61 4.33
C MET A 100 5.35 8.46 3.60
N HIS A 101 6.28 7.85 4.33
CA HIS A 101 6.95 6.59 4.01
C HIS A 101 7.11 5.80 5.32
N GLY A 102 7.54 4.54 5.24
CA GLY A 102 7.54 3.63 6.40
C GLY A 102 6.14 3.16 6.75
N ILE A 103 5.22 3.23 5.79
CA ILE A 103 3.79 3.04 6.05
C ILE A 103 3.51 1.54 6.28
N ARG A 104 2.64 1.24 7.26
CA ARG A 104 2.00 -0.06 7.39
C ARG A 104 0.50 0.18 7.27
N CYS A 105 -0.17 -0.54 6.37
CA CYS A 105 -1.61 -0.38 6.19
C CYS A 105 -2.30 -1.66 6.66
N CYS A 106 -3.52 -1.49 7.16
CA CYS A 106 -4.43 -2.58 7.40
C CYS A 106 -5.85 -2.12 7.04
N THR A 107 -6.74 -3.07 6.83
CA THR A 107 -8.16 -2.77 6.66
C THR A 107 -8.91 -3.15 7.92
N ILE A 108 -9.90 -2.33 8.27
CA ILE A 108 -10.77 -2.61 9.40
C ILE A 108 -12.21 -2.61 8.89
N GLN A 109 -12.97 -3.61 9.30
CA GLN A 109 -14.39 -3.65 9.04
C GLN A 109 -15.11 -2.99 10.21
N LEU A 110 -15.83 -1.91 9.95
CA LEU A 110 -16.67 -1.26 10.95
C LEU A 110 -18.05 -1.93 10.99
N PRO A 111 -18.68 -2.06 12.18
CA PRO A 111 -20.06 -2.48 12.28
C PRO A 111 -20.97 -1.46 11.60
N HIS A 112 -21.97 -1.93 10.86
CA HIS A 112 -22.92 -1.08 10.11
C HIS A 112 -23.57 0.03 10.96
N GLU A 113 -23.75 -0.21 12.26
CA GLU A 113 -24.36 0.74 13.21
C GLU A 113 -23.42 1.90 13.64
N ALA A 114 -22.11 1.76 13.44
CA ALA A 114 -21.12 2.80 13.75
C ALA A 114 -20.93 3.82 12.61
N CYS A 115 -21.50 3.56 11.43
CA CYS A 115 -21.34 4.38 10.22
C CYS A 115 -22.32 5.58 10.12
N THR A 116 -23.01 5.95 11.20
CA THR A 116 -24.12 6.92 11.15
C THR A 116 -23.69 8.40 11.14
N GLU A 117 -22.39 8.72 11.26
CA GLU A 117 -21.88 10.10 11.23
C GLU A 117 -20.84 10.37 10.13
N VAL A 118 -20.57 9.41 9.24
CA VAL A 118 -19.56 9.56 8.18
C VAL A 118 -20.24 9.23 6.85
N ASP A 119 -20.26 10.18 5.91
CA ASP A 119 -20.77 9.99 4.55
C ASP A 119 -19.98 8.85 3.87
N ILE A 120 -20.52 7.64 3.98
CA ILE A 120 -19.97 6.42 3.38
C ILE A 120 -20.41 6.37 1.91
N HIS A 121 -19.45 6.52 0.99
CA HIS A 121 -19.53 5.80 -0.27
C HIS A 121 -19.46 4.29 0.06
N GLU A 122 -20.32 3.47 -0.56
CA GLU A 122 -20.40 2.03 -0.29
C GLU A 122 -19.02 1.34 -0.48
N GLY A 123 -18.32 1.07 0.62
CA GLY A 123 -16.98 0.47 0.66
C GLY A 123 -16.44 0.46 2.09
N TYR A 124 -15.56 -0.50 2.43
CA TYR A 124 -14.93 -0.56 3.74
C TYR A 124 -13.80 0.49 3.85
N ASP A 125 -13.47 0.93 5.06
CA ASP A 125 -12.45 1.96 5.29
C ASP A 125 -11.03 1.37 5.37
N ILE A 126 -10.08 2.00 4.67
CA ILE A 126 -8.65 1.67 4.76
C ILE A 126 -7.98 2.53 5.81
N PHE A 127 -7.49 1.89 6.87
CA PHE A 127 -6.74 2.57 7.91
C PHE A 127 -5.25 2.45 7.65
N VAL A 128 -4.61 3.61 7.57
CA VAL A 128 -3.17 3.72 7.38
C VAL A 128 -2.52 3.97 8.74
N GLU A 129 -1.87 2.96 9.31
CA GLU A 129 -1.07 3.12 10.53
C GLU A 129 0.42 3.30 10.17
N ALA A 130 0.85 4.55 10.03
CA ALA A 130 2.26 4.85 9.85
C ALA A 130 3.02 4.64 11.17
N ASN A 131 3.84 3.60 11.25
CA ASN A 131 4.87 3.47 12.28
C ASN A 131 6.17 4.06 11.73
N CYS A 132 6.40 5.35 11.96
CA CYS A 132 7.65 5.99 11.56
C CYS A 132 8.80 5.48 12.45
N TYR A 133 9.77 4.76 11.87
CA TYR A 133 11.01 4.40 12.54
C TYR A 133 12.10 5.39 12.13
N PHE A 134 12.44 6.33 13.00
CA PHE A 134 13.59 7.21 12.79
C PHE A 134 14.85 6.51 13.30
N SER A 135 15.79 6.17 12.42
CA SER A 135 17.14 5.78 12.84
C SER A 135 17.94 7.04 13.17
N ASN A 136 17.70 7.58 14.37
CA ASN A 136 18.67 8.16 15.29
C ASN A 136 17.90 8.96 16.35
N ASP A 137 18.09 8.56 17.60
CA ASP A 137 17.75 9.26 18.84
C ASP A 137 16.26 9.32 19.29
N ASN A 138 15.88 8.28 20.07
CA ASN A 138 15.17 8.39 21.35
C ASN A 138 13.85 9.18 21.46
N LEU A 139 12.97 9.15 20.46
CA LEU A 139 11.55 9.46 20.67
C LEU A 139 10.64 8.47 19.93
N ILE A 140 10.11 7.49 20.67
CA ILE A 140 8.98 6.67 20.21
C ILE A 140 7.71 7.52 20.39
N GLY A 141 7.41 8.35 19.40
CA GLY A 141 6.15 9.08 19.32
C GLY A 141 5.16 8.34 18.43
N ARG A 142 4.07 7.82 19.01
CA ARG A 142 2.90 7.37 18.23
C ARG A 142 2.03 8.59 17.92
N GLN A 143 1.96 9.01 16.66
CA GLN A 143 0.93 9.97 16.25
C GLN A 143 -0.25 9.19 15.66
N LYS A 144 -1.31 9.05 16.45
CA LYS A 144 -2.62 8.59 15.95
C LYS A 144 -3.13 9.69 15.01
N MET A 145 -3.02 9.49 13.69
CA MET A 145 -3.70 10.37 12.75
C MET A 145 -5.19 10.02 12.75
N ASN A 146 -6.01 11.06 12.81
CA ASN A 146 -7.46 10.95 12.79
C ASN A 146 -7.90 10.25 11.50
N ASN A 147 -8.89 9.38 11.67
CA ASN A 147 -9.60 8.58 10.68
C ASN A 147 -9.54 9.16 9.26
N PHE A 148 -8.95 8.40 8.33
CA PHE A 148 -9.19 8.60 6.91
C PHE A 148 -10.18 7.54 6.45
N VAL A 149 -11.29 8.04 5.92
CA VAL A 149 -12.20 7.34 5.00
C VAL A 149 -11.70 7.72 3.61
N VAL A 150 -11.35 6.74 2.79
CA VAL A 150 -11.11 6.94 1.35
C VAL A 150 -12.40 6.64 0.64
#